data_AF-A0A443QNL0-F1
#
_entry.id   AF-A0A443QNL0-F1
#
_cell.length_a   1.000
_cell.length_b   1.000
_cell.length_c   1.000
_cell.angle_alpha   90.00
_cell.angle_beta   90.00
_cell.angle_gamma   90.00
#
_symmetry.space_group_name_H-M   'P 1'
#
loop_
_entity.id
_entity.type
_entity.pdbx_description
1 polymer ?
#
loop_
_entity_poly.entity_id
_entity_poly.type
_entity_poly.pdbx_seq_one_letter_code
_entity_poly.pdbx_strand_id
1 'polypeptide(L)'
;MPNISSNKVNYPFYICGKVVKGYGRGSKQLGCPTANIESDVVDSIELSNGIYYGFAQLQIRESEIKPDIDYVNFTQFKNVKVSPIYMMCCSLGTNPYFNNKTKSLEVHILNQFDYDFYDCFLRVAICGFIRCEKNFNSLQELIDAIHSDIELTKQQLQDKDKWRSVVENGFFVRTY
;
A
#
# COMPACT_ATOMS: atom_id res chain seq x y z
N MET A 1 0.29 -3.09 -39.10
CA MET A 1 -0.06 -2.42 -37.84
C MET A 1 0.51 -3.28 -36.70
N PRO A 2 1.37 -2.76 -35.82
CA PRO A 2 1.87 -3.57 -34.72
C PRO A 2 0.72 -3.79 -33.73
N ASN A 3 0.46 -5.07 -33.48
CA ASN A 3 -0.52 -5.58 -32.54
C ASN A 3 0.04 -5.30 -31.14
N ILE A 4 -0.40 -4.22 -30.49
CA ILE A 4 -0.07 -3.95 -29.08
C ILE A 4 -0.87 -4.97 -28.27
N SER A 5 -0.23 -6.11 -27.97
CA SER A 5 -0.72 -7.01 -26.93
C SER A 5 -0.92 -6.18 -25.67
N SER A 6 -2.17 -5.93 -25.28
CA SER A 6 -2.50 -5.44 -23.96
C SER A 6 -1.96 -6.47 -22.97
N ASN A 7 -0.79 -6.20 -22.38
CA ASN A 7 -0.25 -7.02 -21.31
C ASN A 7 -1.31 -7.03 -20.20
N LYS A 8 -2.05 -8.14 -20.11
CA LYS A 8 -3.11 -8.32 -19.15
C LYS A 8 -2.46 -8.43 -17.79
N VAL A 9 -2.53 -7.36 -17.01
CA VAL A 9 -2.08 -7.37 -15.62
C VAL A 9 -2.95 -8.36 -14.86
N ASN A 10 -2.32 -9.35 -14.23
CA ASN A 10 -3.01 -10.32 -13.39
C ASN A 10 -3.03 -9.79 -11.95
N TYR A 11 -4.22 -9.49 -11.45
CA TYR A 11 -4.45 -9.19 -10.04
C TYR A 11 -4.88 -10.46 -9.29
N PRO A 12 -4.58 -10.55 -7.99
CA PRO A 12 -3.81 -9.59 -7.19
C PRO A 12 -2.29 -9.67 -7.40
N PHE A 13 -1.61 -8.54 -7.28
CA PHE A 13 -0.15 -8.43 -7.29
C PHE A 13 0.36 -8.26 -5.85
N TYR A 14 1.25 -9.17 -5.41
CA TYR A 14 1.69 -9.24 -4.02
C TYR A 14 3.08 -8.65 -3.82
N ILE A 15 3.22 -7.81 -2.79
CA ILE A 15 4.44 -7.07 -2.46
C ILE A 15 4.66 -7.17 -0.96
N CYS A 16 5.86 -7.56 -0.54
CA CYS A 16 6.28 -7.49 0.86
C CYS A 16 7.56 -6.65 0.93
N GLY A 17 7.54 -5.59 1.72
CA GLY A 17 8.70 -4.73 1.86
C GLY A 17 8.70 -3.97 3.17
N LYS A 18 9.88 -3.46 3.53
CA LYS A 18 10.07 -2.68 4.75
C LYS A 18 9.49 -1.27 4.56
N VAL A 19 8.81 -0.75 5.58
CA VAL A 19 8.30 0.62 5.59
C VAL A 19 9.45 1.57 5.90
N VAL A 20 9.72 2.48 4.97
CA VAL A 20 10.78 3.49 5.07
C VAL A 20 10.20 4.89 5.19
N LYS A 21 11.00 5.84 5.67
CA LYS A 21 10.62 7.25 5.70
C LYS A 21 10.58 7.80 4.28
N GLY A 22 9.48 8.44 3.90
CA GLY A 22 9.39 9.21 2.66
C GLY A 22 10.01 10.61 2.80
N TYR A 23 9.76 11.46 1.80
CA TYR A 23 10.34 12.80 1.71
C TYR A 23 9.57 13.90 2.47
N GLY A 24 8.70 13.52 3.41
CA GLY A 24 8.04 14.48 4.32
C GLY A 24 7.08 15.49 3.66
N ARG A 25 6.46 15.14 2.53
CA ARG A 25 5.63 16.07 1.71
C ARG A 25 4.22 16.37 2.25
N GLY A 26 4.01 16.25 3.56
CA GLY A 26 2.77 16.73 4.20
C GLY A 26 1.53 15.82 4.06
N SER A 27 1.64 14.57 3.60
CA SER A 27 0.49 13.65 3.51
C SER A 27 -0.24 13.44 4.84
N LYS A 28 0.50 13.44 5.96
CA LYS A 28 -0.06 13.48 7.33
C LYS A 28 -0.94 14.70 7.59
N GLN A 29 -0.56 15.88 7.08
CA GLN A 29 -1.33 17.12 7.24
C GLN A 29 -2.62 17.12 6.42
N LEU A 30 -2.69 16.28 5.38
CA LEU A 30 -3.88 16.06 4.55
C LEU A 30 -4.79 14.95 5.09
N GLY A 31 -4.49 14.40 6.27
CA GLY A 31 -5.25 13.29 6.87
C GLY A 31 -5.05 11.94 6.18
N CYS A 32 -4.08 11.84 5.25
CA CYS A 32 -3.82 10.63 4.46
C CYS A 32 -2.37 10.18 4.60
N PRO A 33 -1.92 9.74 5.79
CA PRO A 33 -0.56 9.28 6.01
C PRO A 33 -0.19 8.13 5.05
N THR A 34 0.97 8.22 4.43
CA THR A 34 1.47 7.19 3.50
C THR A 34 2.73 6.49 4.05
N ALA A 35 2.72 5.16 3.94
CA ALA A 35 3.87 4.30 4.18
C ALA A 35 4.64 4.10 2.88
N ASN A 36 5.92 4.47 2.84
CA ASN A 36 6.76 4.25 1.66
C ASN A 36 7.39 2.86 1.76
N ILE A 37 7.40 2.11 0.66
CA ILE A 37 8.06 0.79 0.58
C ILE A 37 9.49 0.96 0.06
N GLU A 38 10.42 0.20 0.63
CA GLU A 38 11.85 0.17 0.24
C GLU A 38 12.06 -0.07 -1.27
N SER A 39 12.97 0.71 -1.87
CA SER A 39 13.13 0.83 -3.33
C SER A 39 13.44 -0.48 -4.05
N ASP A 40 14.26 -1.35 -3.45
CA ASP A 40 14.72 -2.59 -4.08
C ASP A 40 13.54 -3.53 -4.41
N VAL A 41 12.48 -3.48 -3.60
CA VAL A 41 11.25 -4.22 -3.84
C VAL A 41 10.42 -3.53 -4.94
N VAL A 42 10.35 -2.20 -4.91
CA VAL A 42 9.50 -1.40 -5.78
C VAL A 42 10.01 -1.37 -7.23
N ASP A 43 11.33 -1.41 -7.43
CA ASP A 43 11.94 -1.38 -8.77
C ASP A 43 11.62 -2.63 -9.60
N SER A 44 11.24 -3.73 -8.94
CA SER A 44 10.78 -4.96 -9.60
C SER A 44 9.30 -4.95 -10.02
N ILE A 45 8.55 -3.91 -9.64
CA ILE A 45 7.10 -3.84 -9.92
C ILE A 45 6.88 -3.48 -11.39
N GLU A 46 6.24 -4.36 -12.16
CA GLU A 46 5.95 -4.15 -13.59
C GLU A 46 4.64 -3.41 -13.86
N LEU A 47 3.93 -2.96 -12.82
CA LEU A 47 2.73 -2.14 -12.96
C LEU A 47 3.07 -0.73 -13.49
N SER A 48 2.13 -0.16 -14.25
CA SER A 48 2.18 1.23 -14.69
C SER A 48 2.10 2.20 -13.52
N ASN A 49 2.53 3.44 -13.71
CA ASN A 49 2.33 4.45 -12.68
C ASN A 49 0.83 4.80 -12.54
N GLY A 50 0.40 5.06 -11.30
CA GLY A 50 -0.96 5.45 -11.00
C GLY A 50 -1.40 5.05 -9.59
N ILE A 51 -2.71 5.16 -9.38
CA ILE A 51 -3.36 4.86 -8.11
C ILE A 51 -4.04 3.50 -8.19
N TYR A 52 -3.88 2.71 -7.13
CA TYR A 52 -4.38 1.35 -7.02
C TYR A 52 -5.11 1.15 -5.68
N TYR A 53 -5.95 0.13 -5.62
CA TYR A 53 -6.61 -0.32 -4.39
C TYR A 53 -6.21 -1.75 -4.05
N GLY A 54 -6.31 -2.11 -2.77
CA GLY A 54 -6.05 -3.47 -2.33
C GLY A 54 -6.06 -3.64 -0.83
N PHE A 55 -5.33 -4.65 -0.36
CA PHE A 55 -5.22 -4.99 1.05
C PHE A 55 -3.80 -4.84 1.55
N ALA A 56 -3.65 -4.50 2.83
CA ALA A 56 -2.36 -4.46 3.51
C ALA A 56 -2.41 -5.09 4.91
N GLN A 57 -1.27 -5.60 5.35
CA GLN A 57 -1.08 -6.17 6.68
C GLN A 57 0.31 -5.82 7.20
N LEU A 58 0.38 -5.31 8.44
CA LEU A 58 1.65 -5.05 9.12
C LEU A 58 2.19 -6.34 9.73
N GLN A 59 3.51 -6.52 9.62
CA GLN A 59 4.26 -7.59 10.26
C GLN A 59 5.41 -7.01 11.06
N ILE A 60 5.50 -7.42 12.33
CA ILE A 60 6.48 -6.91 13.27
C ILE A 60 7.15 -8.12 13.93
N ARG A 61 8.45 -8.28 13.73
CA ARG A 61 9.21 -9.34 14.39
C ARG A 61 9.27 -9.04 15.88
N GLU A 62 9.29 -10.07 16.70
CA GLU A 62 9.36 -9.94 18.15
C GLU A 62 10.61 -9.17 18.60
N SER A 63 11.74 -9.37 17.91
CA SER A 63 12.98 -8.61 18.12
C SER A 63 12.90 -7.14 17.70
N GLU A 64 11.84 -6.74 16.99
CA GLU A 64 11.61 -5.39 16.45
C GLU A 64 10.37 -4.74 17.07
N ILE A 65 9.85 -5.29 18.17
CA ILE A 65 8.73 -4.70 18.92
C ILE A 65 9.13 -3.29 19.37
N LYS A 66 8.25 -2.34 19.09
CA LYS A 66 8.40 -0.94 19.45
C LYS A 66 7.44 -0.63 20.60
N PRO A 67 7.89 0.08 21.65
CA PRO A 67 7.04 0.36 22.82
C PRO A 67 5.81 1.23 22.48
N ASP A 68 5.91 2.03 21.41
CA ASP A 68 4.89 3.02 21.04
C ASP A 68 3.80 2.47 20.09
N ILE A 69 3.86 1.18 19.74
CA ILE A 69 2.85 0.54 18.89
C ILE A 69 1.82 -0.18 19.76
N ASP A 70 0.53 0.08 19.50
CA ASP A 70 -0.55 -0.70 20.10
C ASP A 70 -0.75 -2.03 19.36
N TYR A 71 -0.41 -3.12 20.03
CA TYR A 71 -0.53 -4.49 19.52
C TYR A 71 -1.82 -5.20 19.96
N VAL A 72 -2.77 -4.53 20.63
CA VAL A 72 -3.97 -5.17 21.19
C VAL A 72 -4.73 -6.02 20.18
N ASN A 73 -4.83 -5.54 18.93
CA ASN A 73 -5.53 -6.25 17.85
C ASN A 73 -4.60 -7.11 16.96
N PHE A 74 -3.32 -7.23 17.31
CA PHE A 74 -2.37 -8.04 16.54
C PHE A 74 -2.40 -9.49 16.99
N THR A 75 -2.37 -10.40 16.02
CA THR A 75 -2.26 -11.84 16.28
C THR A 75 -0.79 -12.25 16.33
N GLN A 76 -0.42 -13.05 17.33
CA GLN A 76 0.90 -13.65 17.43
C GLN A 76 1.00 -14.90 16.56
N PHE A 77 2.01 -14.97 15.68
CA PHE A 77 2.39 -16.17 14.94
C PHE A 77 3.89 -16.40 15.09
N LYS A 78 4.28 -17.49 15.78
CA LYS A 78 5.68 -17.79 16.13
C LYS A 78 6.34 -16.55 16.77
N ASN A 79 7.36 -15.98 16.12
CA ASN A 79 8.15 -14.81 16.51
C ASN A 79 7.73 -13.52 15.78
N VAL A 80 6.51 -13.45 15.24
CA VAL A 80 5.99 -12.28 14.51
C VAL A 80 4.60 -11.92 15.02
N LYS A 81 4.36 -10.63 15.23
CA LYS A 81 3.02 -10.05 15.43
C LYS A 81 2.52 -9.55 14.08
N VAL A 82 1.28 -9.89 13.74
CA VAL A 82 0.63 -9.41 12.51
C VAL A 82 -0.66 -8.66 12.83
N SER A 83 -0.89 -7.56 12.13
CA SER A 83 -2.14 -6.82 12.27
C SER A 83 -3.32 -7.57 11.62
N PRO A 84 -4.56 -7.12 11.85
CA PRO A 84 -5.66 -7.39 10.92
C PRO A 84 -5.28 -6.97 9.49
N ILE A 85 -5.96 -7.56 8.52
CA ILE A 85 -5.83 -7.17 7.11
C ILE A 85 -6.72 -5.94 6.91
N TYR A 86 -6.13 -4.85 6.45
CA TYR A 86 -6.80 -3.57 6.24
C TYR A 86 -6.95 -3.28 4.75
N MET A 87 -7.99 -2.52 4.40
CA MET A 87 -8.09 -1.91 3.07
C MET A 87 -7.01 -0.83 2.92
N MET A 88 -6.51 -0.67 1.71
CA MET A 88 -5.54 0.37 1.38
C MET A 88 -5.79 0.90 -0.04
N CYS A 89 -5.33 2.13 -0.27
CA CYS A 89 -4.99 2.60 -1.61
C CYS A 89 -3.49 2.89 -1.67
N CYS A 90 -2.90 2.87 -2.86
CA CYS A 90 -1.49 3.21 -3.02
C CYS A 90 -1.22 3.95 -4.31
N SER A 91 -0.21 4.82 -4.27
CA SER A 91 0.36 5.50 -5.43
C SER A 91 1.65 4.80 -5.83
N LEU A 92 1.73 4.34 -7.08
CA LEU A 92 2.95 3.88 -7.71
C LEU A 92 3.42 4.95 -8.69
N GLY A 93 4.60 5.49 -8.48
CA GLY A 93 5.16 6.57 -9.30
C GLY A 93 6.65 6.38 -9.56
N THR A 94 7.26 7.38 -10.21
CA THR A 94 8.71 7.43 -10.45
C THR A 94 9.30 8.62 -9.72
N ASN A 95 10.44 8.45 -9.05
CA ASN A 95 11.13 9.54 -8.38
C ASN A 95 11.95 10.37 -9.39
N PRO A 96 11.62 11.67 -9.61
CA PRO A 96 12.31 12.49 -10.59
C PRO A 96 13.72 12.94 -10.16
N TYR A 97 14.06 12.82 -8.87
CA TYR A 97 15.34 13.30 -8.32
C TYR A 97 16.50 12.29 -8.48
N PHE A 98 16.21 11.06 -8.92
CA PHE A 98 17.21 10.00 -9.17
C PHE A 98 17.21 9.59 -10.65
N ASN A 99 17.35 10.55 -11.57
CA ASN A 99 17.37 10.31 -13.02
C ASN A 99 16.19 9.46 -13.55
N ASN A 100 15.00 9.56 -12.93
CA ASN A 100 13.82 8.75 -13.27
C ASN A 100 14.03 7.21 -13.22
N LYS A 101 15.02 6.70 -12.47
CA LYS A 101 15.33 5.26 -12.46
C LYS A 101 14.64 4.47 -11.37
N THR A 102 14.25 5.10 -10.27
CA THR A 102 13.67 4.40 -9.11
C THR A 102 12.17 4.64 -9.01
N LYS A 103 11.41 3.56 -8.90
CA LYS A 103 9.97 3.63 -8.63
C LYS A 103 9.74 3.88 -7.14
N SER A 104 8.60 4.48 -6.81
CA SER A 104 8.17 4.69 -5.43
C SER A 104 6.76 4.15 -5.25
N LEU A 105 6.55 3.37 -4.18
CA LEU A 105 5.24 2.87 -3.78
C LEU A 105 4.86 3.49 -2.43
N GLU A 106 3.83 4.31 -2.44
CA GLU A 106 3.27 4.98 -1.26
C GLU A 106 1.91 4.37 -0.92
N VAL A 107 1.82 3.68 0.22
CA VAL A 107 0.62 2.96 0.65
C VAL A 107 -0.10 3.76 1.73
N HIS A 108 -1.36 4.11 1.50
CA HIS A 108 -2.26 4.65 2.51
C HIS A 108 -3.19 3.54 2.99
N ILE A 109 -2.98 3.10 4.23
CA ILE A 109 -3.87 2.15 4.90
C ILE A 109 -5.07 2.93 5.44
N LEU A 110 -6.29 2.50 5.13
CA LEU A 110 -7.52 3.20 5.51
C LEU A 110 -7.81 3.14 7.02
N ASN A 111 -7.12 2.26 7.74
CA ASN A 111 -7.16 2.23 9.21
C ASN A 111 -6.32 3.36 9.80
N GLN A 112 -6.86 4.03 10.81
CA GLN A 112 -6.14 5.08 11.54
C GLN A 112 -5.20 4.46 12.57
N PHE A 113 -3.98 4.98 12.64
CA PHE A 113 -2.98 4.59 13.62
C PHE A 113 -2.50 5.84 14.34
N ASP A 114 -2.42 5.78 15.67
CA ASP A 114 -1.89 6.85 16.51
C ASP A 114 -0.36 6.78 16.67
N TYR A 115 0.28 5.89 15.89
CA TYR A 115 1.70 5.60 15.94
C TYR A 115 2.29 5.39 14.54
N ASP A 116 3.59 5.64 14.42
CA ASP A 116 4.35 5.30 13.22
C ASP A 116 4.89 3.86 13.30
N PHE A 117 4.93 3.19 12.16
CA PHE A 117 5.42 1.81 12.02
C PHE A 117 6.59 1.72 11.03
N TYR A 118 7.46 2.73 11.02
CA TYR A 118 8.71 2.67 10.27
C TYR A 118 9.54 1.45 10.68
N ASP A 119 10.27 0.89 9.72
CA ASP A 119 11.03 -0.35 9.83
C ASP A 119 10.23 -1.64 9.96
N CYS A 120 8.92 -1.57 10.15
CA CYS A 120 8.07 -2.76 10.11
C CYS A 120 7.89 -3.24 8.66
N PHE A 121 7.61 -4.52 8.48
CA PHE A 121 7.28 -5.06 7.16
C PHE A 121 5.80 -4.80 6.85
N LEU A 122 5.51 -4.38 5.63
CA LEU A 122 4.16 -4.28 5.11
C LEU A 122 3.97 -5.30 3.98
N ARG A 123 2.96 -6.14 4.16
CA ARG A 123 2.44 -7.01 3.10
C ARG A 123 1.32 -6.29 2.39
N VAL A 124 1.38 -6.26 1.07
CA VAL A 124 0.47 -5.54 0.18
C VAL A 124 -0.02 -6.49 -0.90
N ALA A 125 -1.33 -6.54 -1.09
CA ALA A 125 -1.97 -7.19 -2.24
C ALA A 125 -2.70 -6.12 -3.04
N ILE A 126 -2.14 -5.72 -4.18
CA ILE A 126 -2.78 -4.79 -5.12
C ILE A 126 -3.85 -5.56 -5.89
N CYS A 127 -5.10 -5.13 -5.80
CA CYS A 127 -6.26 -5.85 -6.34
C CYS A 127 -6.83 -5.22 -7.61
N GLY A 128 -6.53 -3.95 -7.86
CA GLY A 128 -6.96 -3.29 -9.08
C GLY A 128 -6.48 -1.84 -9.20
N PHE A 129 -6.71 -1.28 -10.38
CA PHE A 129 -6.34 0.08 -10.75
C PHE A 129 -7.50 1.05 -10.54
N ILE A 130 -7.21 2.27 -10.07
CA ILE A 130 -8.17 3.36 -9.92
C ILE A 130 -8.02 4.34 -11.09
N ARG A 131 -6.83 4.96 -11.23
CA ARG A 131 -6.58 6.01 -12.22
C ARG A 131 -5.09 6.26 -12.43
N CYS A 132 -4.75 6.91 -13.55
CA CYS A 132 -3.40 7.42 -13.78
C CYS A 132 -3.04 8.56 -12.81
N GLU A 133 -1.74 8.85 -12.70
CA GLU A 133 -1.23 10.06 -12.06
C GLU A 133 -1.88 11.30 -12.69
N LYS A 134 -2.19 12.30 -11.86
CA LYS A 134 -2.79 13.56 -12.29
C LYS A 134 -2.01 14.71 -11.68
N ASN A 135 -1.84 15.77 -12.48
CA ASN A 135 -1.45 17.07 -11.95
C ASN A 135 -2.68 17.77 -11.41
N PHE A 136 -2.52 18.48 -10.29
CA PHE A 136 -3.59 19.25 -9.65
C PHE A 136 -3.22 20.73 -9.65
N ASN A 137 -4.19 21.59 -9.95
CA ASN A 137 -3.97 23.03 -10.02
C ASN A 137 -4.16 23.70 -8.65
N SER A 138 -4.70 22.98 -7.66
CA SER A 138 -4.87 23.46 -6.29
C SER A 138 -4.74 22.33 -5.27
N LEU A 139 -4.50 22.72 -4.01
CA LEU A 139 -4.50 21.78 -2.88
C LEU A 139 -5.88 21.11 -2.71
N GLN A 140 -6.97 21.85 -2.95
CA GLN A 140 -8.32 21.33 -2.82
C GLN A 140 -8.58 20.23 -3.85
N GLU A 141 -8.19 20.43 -5.12
CA GLU A 141 -8.33 19.39 -6.16
C GLU A 141 -7.57 18.12 -5.80
N LEU A 142 -6.38 18.24 -5.19
CA LEU A 142 -5.62 17.09 -4.69
C LEU A 142 -6.37 16.37 -3.57
N ILE A 143 -6.88 17.09 -2.58
CA ILE A 143 -7.65 16.52 -1.46
C ILE A 143 -8.91 15.80 -1.98
N ASP A 144 -9.66 16.42 -2.89
CA ASP A 144 -10.88 15.85 -3.46
C ASP A 144 -10.60 14.57 -4.24
N ALA A 145 -9.48 14.52 -4.96
CA ALA A 145 -9.04 13.32 -5.66
C ALA A 145 -8.65 12.20 -4.68
N ILE A 146 -7.92 12.51 -3.61
CA ILE A 146 -7.55 11.53 -2.58
C ILE A 146 -8.80 10.95 -1.91
N HIS A 147 -9.76 11.80 -1.52
CA HIS A 147 -11.03 11.34 -0.95
C HIS A 147 -11.80 10.46 -1.94
N SER A 148 -11.85 10.84 -3.21
CA SER A 148 -12.50 10.02 -4.25
C SER A 148 -11.83 8.66 -4.41
N ASP A 149 -10.49 8.62 -4.37
CA ASP A 149 -9.73 7.37 -4.46
C ASP A 149 -10.02 6.45 -3.25
N ILE A 150 -10.10 7.02 -2.03
CA ILE A 150 -10.43 6.29 -0.80
C ILE A 150 -11.86 5.73 -0.86
N GLU A 151 -12.84 6.53 -1.29
CA GLU A 151 -14.23 6.07 -1.41
C GLU A 151 -14.38 4.98 -2.46
N LEU A 152 -13.69 5.10 -3.60
CA LEU A 152 -13.67 4.04 -4.60
C LEU A 152 -13.04 2.76 -4.05
N THR A 153 -11.93 2.86 -3.30
CA THR A 153 -11.31 1.70 -2.63
C THR A 153 -12.31 0.98 -1.74
N LYS A 154 -13.04 1.71 -0.88
CA LYS A 154 -14.07 1.12 -0.01
C LYS A 154 -15.15 0.43 -0.83
N GLN A 155 -15.65 1.08 -1.88
CA GLN A 155 -16.67 0.51 -2.76
C GLN A 155 -16.19 -0.75 -3.49
N GLN A 156 -14.94 -0.78 -3.94
CA GLN A 156 -14.38 -1.94 -4.65
C GLN A 156 -14.12 -3.13 -3.72
N LEU A 157 -13.80 -2.87 -2.45
CA LEU A 157 -13.38 -3.88 -1.47
C LEU A 157 -14.47 -4.29 -0.46
N GLN A 158 -15.66 -3.69 -0.51
CA GLN A 158 -16.76 -3.98 0.43
C GLN A 158 -17.30 -5.41 0.34
N ASP A 159 -17.26 -6.03 -0.85
CA ASP A 159 -17.73 -7.39 -1.07
C ASP A 159 -16.70 -8.41 -0.53
N LYS A 160 -16.97 -8.90 0.67
CA LYS A 160 -16.09 -9.84 1.36
C LYS A 160 -15.99 -11.19 0.65
N ASP A 161 -17.06 -11.65 0.00
CA ASP A 161 -17.07 -12.94 -0.69
C ASP A 161 -16.21 -12.88 -1.95
N LYS A 162 -16.29 -11.77 -2.70
CA LYS A 162 -15.43 -11.50 -3.85
C LYS A 162 -13.94 -11.54 -3.48
N TRP A 163 -13.56 -10.98 -2.33
CA TRP A 163 -12.16 -10.84 -1.92
C TRP A 163 -11.68 -11.92 -0.95
N ARG A 164 -12.53 -12.89 -0.62
CA ARG A 164 -12.23 -13.97 0.32
C ARG A 164 -10.93 -14.70 -0.01
N SER A 165 -10.73 -15.05 -1.28
CA SER A 165 -9.54 -15.76 -1.75
C SER A 165 -8.23 -14.96 -1.60
N VAL A 166 -8.32 -13.63 -1.54
CA VAL A 166 -7.18 -12.74 -1.33
C VAL A 166 -6.87 -12.64 0.17
N VAL A 167 -7.87 -12.42 1.02
CA VAL A 167 -7.67 -12.26 2.47
C VAL A 167 -7.30 -13.58 3.16
N GLU A 168 -7.78 -14.72 2.65
CA GLU A 168 -7.40 -16.06 3.13
C GLU A 168 -6.13 -16.60 2.44
N ASN A 169 -5.53 -15.84 1.52
CA ASN A 169 -4.33 -16.27 0.81
C ASN A 169 -3.17 -16.51 1.80
N GLY A 170 -2.36 -17.55 1.55
CA GLY A 170 -1.15 -17.86 2.32
C GLY A 170 -0.21 -16.67 2.51
N PHE A 171 -0.25 -15.69 1.59
CA PHE A 171 0.45 -14.43 1.71
C PHE A 171 0.09 -13.62 2.96
N PHE A 172 -1.16 -13.60 3.42
CA PHE A 172 -1.54 -12.89 4.66
C PHE A 172 -1.63 -13.81 5.87
N VAL A 173 -1.95 -15.09 5.68
CA VAL A 173 -2.23 -16.01 6.79
C VAL A 173 -1.03 -16.87 7.22
N ARG A 174 0.10 -16.82 6.50
CA ARG A 174 1.32 -17.56 6.86
C ARG A 174 2.53 -16.64 7.05
N THR A 175 3.19 -16.83 8.19
CA THR A 175 4.55 -16.33 8.47
C THR A 175 5.51 -17.50 8.32
N TYR A 176 6.49 -17.39 7.42
CA TYR A 176 7.54 -18.39 7.24
C TYR A 176 8.48 -18.34 8.44
#